data_AF-A0A656JNG8-F1
#
_entry.id   AF-A0A656JNG8-F1
#
_cell.length_a   1.000
_cell.length_b   1.000
_cell.length_c   1.000
_cell.angle_alpha   90.00
_cell.angle_beta   90.00
_cell.angle_gamma   90.00
#
_symmetry.space_group_name_H-M   'P 1'
#
loop_
_entity.id
_entity.type
_entity.pdbx_description
1 polymer ?
#
loop_
_entity_poly.entity_id
_entity_poly.type
_entity_poly.pdbx_seq_one_letter_code
_entity_poly.pdbx_strand_id
1 'polypeptide(L)'
;MSVDRVAFPPTLIGIELDPRQGLSKQLYEILRRQILDGRLSSGMRLPASRDLAKSLAISRNSVMRTFDQLYAEGFIEGRIGDGTYVAQLAKRNAALQRNAPGKLSTNLPTGLCTGLCTGLSTFSAGKPSDLPNQVIHNPALQLLEKHQLNEPPDDRPKAFRVGVPAFDLFPFALWGKLYASFWRKPNLDQLGYGAAAGEWR
;
A
#
# COMPACT_ATOMS: atom_id res chain seq x y z
N MET A 1 1.60 -18.22 41.40
CA MET A 1 1.61 -17.86 39.97
C MET A 1 0.19 -17.46 39.58
N SER A 2 -0.05 -16.15 39.48
CA SER A 2 -1.40 -15.58 39.33
C SER A 2 -1.90 -15.83 37.91
N VAL A 3 -2.93 -16.66 37.79
CA VAL A 3 -3.63 -16.89 36.53
C VAL A 3 -4.63 -15.75 36.41
N ASP A 4 -4.27 -14.69 35.69
CA ASP A 4 -5.20 -13.61 35.39
C ASP A 4 -6.39 -14.21 34.63
N ARG A 5 -7.50 -14.38 35.36
CA ARG A 5 -8.81 -14.69 34.79
C ARG A 5 -9.16 -13.51 33.89
N VAL A 6 -8.87 -13.63 32.59
CA VAL A 6 -9.50 -12.78 31.58
C VAL A 6 -11.00 -12.99 31.78
N ALA A 7 -11.66 -11.97 32.33
CA ALA A 7 -13.10 -11.94 32.52
C ALA A 7 -13.73 -12.06 31.13
N PHE A 8 -14.04 -13.28 30.72
CA PHE A 8 -14.84 -13.55 29.52
C PHE A 8 -16.20 -12.91 29.76
N PRO A 9 -16.61 -11.89 28.97
CA PRO A 9 -17.94 -11.35 29.12
C PRO A 9 -18.94 -12.45 28.73
N PRO A 10 -19.88 -12.83 29.62
CA PRO A 10 -20.90 -13.83 29.30
C PRO A 10 -21.81 -13.41 28.15
N THR A 11 -21.76 -12.15 27.71
CA THR A 11 -22.59 -11.56 26.66
C THR A 11 -22.27 -12.05 25.24
N LEU A 12 -21.11 -12.68 25.02
CA LEU A 12 -20.71 -13.25 23.72
C LEU A 12 -21.05 -14.73 23.58
N ILE A 13 -21.65 -15.35 24.60
CA ILE A 13 -21.99 -16.77 24.65
C ILE A 13 -23.44 -16.93 24.14
N GLY A 14 -23.65 -17.80 23.14
CA GLY A 14 -24.97 -18.10 22.58
C GLY A 14 -25.30 -17.42 21.24
N ILE A 15 -24.30 -16.94 20.50
CA ILE A 15 -24.51 -16.39 19.16
C ILE A 15 -24.58 -17.54 18.15
N GLU A 16 -25.77 -17.83 17.64
CA GLU A 16 -25.97 -18.73 16.49
C GLU A 16 -25.54 -18.02 15.20
N LEU A 17 -24.59 -18.60 14.49
CA LEU A 17 -24.07 -18.08 13.22
C LEU A 17 -24.42 -19.08 12.11
N ASP A 18 -24.99 -18.58 11.01
CA ASP A 18 -25.31 -19.39 9.84
C ASP A 18 -24.16 -19.32 8.82
N PRO A 19 -23.47 -20.44 8.53
CA PRO A 19 -22.37 -20.47 7.56
C PRO A 19 -22.74 -19.99 6.16
N ARG A 20 -24.03 -20.07 5.76
CA ARG A 20 -24.48 -19.75 4.41
C ARG A 20 -24.54 -18.26 4.10
N GLN A 21 -24.58 -17.41 5.13
CA GLN A 21 -24.77 -15.96 4.99
C GLN A 21 -23.49 -15.14 5.24
N GLY A 22 -22.34 -15.81 5.38
CA GLY A 22 -21.04 -15.19 5.61
C GLY A 22 -20.80 -14.87 7.09
N LEU A 23 -20.10 -15.78 7.77
CA LEU A 23 -19.85 -15.74 9.22
C LEU A 23 -19.26 -14.41 9.71
N SER A 24 -18.33 -13.81 8.95
CA SER A 24 -17.71 -12.53 9.35
C SER A 24 -18.69 -11.37 9.34
N LYS A 25 -19.62 -11.33 8.37
CA LYS A 25 -20.61 -10.25 8.28
C LYS A 25 -21.62 -10.34 9.41
N GLN A 26 -22.07 -11.56 9.72
CA GLN A 26 -22.98 -11.79 10.85
C GLN A 26 -22.33 -11.45 12.19
N LEU A 27 -21.09 -11.88 12.41
CA LEU A 27 -20.38 -11.56 13.65
C LEU A 27 -20.17 -10.05 13.80
N TYR A 28 -19.84 -9.35 12.70
CA TYR A 28 -19.74 -7.90 12.66
C TYR A 28 -21.06 -7.23 13.08
N GLU A 29 -22.18 -7.60 12.47
CA GLU A 29 -23.48 -7.00 12.77
C GLU A 29 -23.89 -7.19 14.23
N ILE A 30 -23.62 -8.36 14.80
CA ILE A 30 -23.96 -8.69 16.18
C ILE A 30 -23.09 -7.90 17.15
N LEU A 31 -21.77 -7.86 16.93
CA LEU A 31 -20.85 -7.07 17.75
C LEU A 31 -21.18 -5.58 17.68
N ARG A 32 -21.47 -5.08 16.48
CA ARG A 32 -21.86 -3.68 16.26
C ARG A 32 -23.12 -3.32 17.04
N ARG A 33 -24.18 -4.14 16.96
CA ARG A 33 -25.41 -3.92 17.74
C ARG A 33 -25.12 -3.94 19.23
N GLN A 34 -24.33 -4.89 19.73
CA GLN A 34 -23.99 -4.94 21.16
C GLN A 34 -23.18 -3.72 21.64
N ILE A 35 -22.32 -3.14 20.80
CA ILE A 35 -21.60 -1.90 21.10
C ILE A 35 -22.57 -0.70 21.12
N LEU A 36 -23.49 -0.63 20.16
CA LEU A 36 -24.48 0.44 20.06
C LEU A 36 -25.51 0.39 21.21
N ASP A 37 -25.95 -0.80 21.58
CA ASP A 37 -26.86 -1.06 22.71
C ASP A 37 -26.17 -0.84 24.07
N GLY A 38 -24.86 -0.61 24.09
CA GLY A 38 -24.08 -0.39 25.31
C GLY A 38 -23.78 -1.66 26.13
N ARG A 39 -24.16 -2.84 25.63
CA ARG A 39 -23.81 -4.13 26.24
C ARG A 39 -22.31 -4.38 26.26
N LEU A 40 -21.62 -3.91 25.22
CA LEU A 40 -20.17 -3.80 25.18
C LEU A 40 -19.78 -2.35 25.47
N SER A 41 -19.43 -2.08 26.73
CA SER A 41 -19.15 -0.73 27.22
C SER A 41 -17.91 -0.13 26.54
N SER A 42 -17.95 1.17 26.24
CA SER A 42 -16.78 1.89 25.73
C SER A 42 -15.58 1.75 26.66
N GLY A 43 -14.41 1.40 26.12
CA GLY A 43 -13.19 1.16 26.88
C GLY A 43 -13.05 -0.27 27.42
N MET A 44 -14.04 -1.14 27.22
CA MET A 44 -13.93 -2.55 27.58
C MET A 44 -12.92 -3.27 26.66
N ARG A 45 -12.11 -4.16 27.23
CA ARG A 45 -11.18 -5.01 26.49
C ARG A 45 -11.94 -6.12 25.79
N LEU A 46 -11.76 -6.24 24.48
CA LEU A 46 -12.30 -7.35 23.69
C LEU A 46 -11.43 -8.61 23.85
N PRO A 47 -12.04 -9.80 23.78
CA PRO A 47 -11.29 -11.05 23.80
C PRO A 47 -10.34 -11.13 22.60
N ALA A 48 -9.21 -11.82 22.79
CA ALA A 48 -8.27 -12.04 21.70
C ALA A 48 -8.94 -12.83 20.57
N SER A 49 -8.54 -12.56 19.32
CA SER A 49 -9.14 -13.22 18.14
C SER A 49 -9.08 -14.75 18.19
N ARG A 50 -8.07 -15.31 18.87
CA ARG A 50 -7.93 -16.76 19.10
C ARG A 50 -8.97 -17.31 20.08
N ASP A 51 -9.25 -16.57 21.15
CA ASP A 51 -10.16 -17.01 22.20
C ASP A 51 -11.62 -16.88 21.74
N LEU A 52 -11.93 -15.80 21.02
CA LEU A 52 -13.24 -15.59 20.41
C LEU A 52 -13.54 -16.64 19.34
N ALA A 53 -12.54 -17.02 18.53
CA ALA A 53 -12.69 -18.09 17.55
C ALA A 53 -12.99 -19.45 18.21
N LYS A 54 -12.30 -19.76 19.33
CA LYS A 54 -12.53 -21.00 20.09
C LYS A 54 -13.92 -21.03 20.72
N SER A 55 -14.38 -19.93 21.33
CA SER A 55 -15.68 -19.90 22.01
C SER A 55 -16.86 -20.02 21.05
N LEU A 56 -16.72 -19.50 19.83
CA LEU A 56 -17.77 -19.53 18.80
C LEU A 56 -17.60 -20.70 17.81
N ALA A 57 -16.56 -21.53 17.98
CA ALA A 57 -16.19 -22.62 17.06
C ALA A 57 -16.09 -22.19 15.57
N ILE A 58 -15.61 -20.97 15.31
CA ILE A 58 -15.44 -20.42 13.96
C ILE A 58 -13.95 -20.25 13.59
N SER A 59 -13.68 -20.11 12.28
CA SER A 59 -12.32 -19.82 11.80
C SER A 59 -11.81 -18.48 12.33
N ARG A 60 -10.57 -18.48 12.81
CA ARG A 60 -9.84 -17.27 13.22
C ARG A 60 -9.82 -16.19 12.13
N ASN A 61 -9.77 -16.59 10.85
CA ASN A 61 -9.75 -15.64 9.74
C ASN A 61 -11.05 -14.84 9.64
N SER A 62 -12.19 -15.46 9.93
CA SER A 62 -13.49 -14.78 9.96
C SER A 62 -13.57 -13.76 11.10
N VAL A 63 -13.01 -14.11 12.26
CA VAL A 63 -12.90 -13.19 13.40
C VAL A 63 -11.98 -12.02 13.11
N MET A 64 -10.81 -12.28 12.51
CA MET A 64 -9.86 -11.24 12.10
C MET A 64 -10.53 -10.25 11.14
N ARG A 65 -11.20 -10.73 10.09
CA ARG A 65 -11.95 -9.87 9.15
C ARG A 65 -13.01 -9.02 9.85
N THR A 66 -13.68 -9.58 10.85
CA THR A 66 -14.67 -8.85 11.63
C THR A 66 -14.03 -7.74 12.45
N PHE A 67 -12.89 -8.02 13.09
CA PHE A 67 -12.15 -7.03 13.86
C PHE A 67 -11.56 -5.95 12.95
N ASP A 68 -11.03 -6.31 11.79
CA ASP A 68 -10.54 -5.35 10.80
C ASP A 68 -11.64 -4.39 10.36
N GLN A 69 -12.86 -4.91 10.11
CA GLN A 69 -14.02 -4.10 9.76
C GLN A 69 -14.45 -3.17 10.91
N LEU A 70 -14.57 -3.69 12.13
CA LEU A 70 -14.90 -2.88 13.31
C LEU A 70 -13.84 -1.79 13.57
N TYR A 71 -12.57 -2.09 13.29
CA TYR A 71 -11.47 -1.14 13.42
C TYR A 71 -11.54 -0.06 12.35
N ALA A 72 -11.79 -0.43 11.08
CA ALA A 72 -11.96 0.50 9.98
C ALA A 72 -13.12 1.48 10.20
N GLU A 73 -14.19 1.03 10.83
CA GLU A 73 -15.34 1.86 11.18
C GLU A 73 -15.17 2.63 12.49
N GLY A 74 -14.12 2.33 13.26
CA GLY A 74 -13.79 3.03 14.50
C GLY A 74 -14.64 2.61 15.70
N PHE A 75 -15.21 1.40 15.68
CA PHE A 75 -15.88 0.80 16.85
C PHE A 75 -14.88 0.22 17.85
N ILE A 76 -13.67 -0.12 17.40
CA ILE A 76 -12.61 -0.70 18.24
C ILE A 76 -11.28 -0.02 17.96
N GLU A 77 -10.41 -0.01 18.96
CA GLU A 77 -9.06 0.54 18.92
C GLU A 77 -8.06 -0.51 19.39
N GLY A 78 -6.99 -0.72 18.62
CA GLY A 78 -5.87 -1.57 18.99
C GLY A 78 -4.81 -0.78 19.75
N ARG A 79 -4.41 -1.27 20.93
CA ARG A 79 -3.25 -0.76 21.67
C ARG A 79 -2.10 -1.75 21.57
N ILE A 80 -0.93 -1.26 21.17
CA ILE A 80 0.28 -2.09 20.99
C ILE A 80 0.65 -2.70 22.36
N GLY A 81 0.72 -4.03 22.42
CA GLY A 81 1.07 -4.79 23.63
C GLY A 81 -0.07 -5.01 24.63
N ASP A 82 -1.18 -4.25 24.54
CA ASP A 82 -2.26 -4.25 25.55
C ASP A 82 -3.54 -4.93 25.04
N GLY A 83 -3.71 -5.00 23.71
CA GLY A 83 -4.82 -5.70 23.06
C GLY A 83 -5.85 -4.74 22.46
N THR A 84 -7.05 -5.24 22.22
CA THR A 84 -8.11 -4.54 21.49
C THR A 84 -9.18 -4.05 22.46
N TYR A 85 -9.59 -2.78 22.35
CA TYR A 85 -10.57 -2.14 23.22
C TYR A 85 -11.73 -1.56 22.39
N VAL A 86 -12.93 -1.49 22.96
CA VAL A 86 -14.07 -0.82 22.33
C VAL A 86 -13.86 0.70 22.38
N ALA A 87 -13.98 1.37 21.24
CA ALA A 87 -13.76 2.80 21.11
C ALA A 87 -14.85 3.59 21.88
N GLN A 88 -14.49 4.78 22.37
CA GLN A 88 -15.45 5.64 23.08
C GLN A 88 -16.26 6.50 22.11
N LEU A 89 -17.34 5.90 21.57
CA LEU A 89 -18.21 6.49 20.54
C LEU A 89 -18.73 7.90 20.91
N ALA A 90 -19.17 8.08 22.15
CA ALA A 90 -19.71 9.36 22.64
C ALA A 90 -18.67 10.49 22.67
N LYS A 91 -17.41 10.18 23.04
CA LYS A 91 -16.33 11.19 23.07
C LYS A 91 -15.81 11.52 21.68
N ARG A 92 -15.81 10.55 20.75
CA ARG A 92 -15.35 10.75 19.38
C ARG A 92 -16.29 11.68 18.60
N ASN A 93 -17.61 11.53 18.72
CA ASN A 93 -18.56 12.46 18.08
C ASN A 93 -18.39 13.90 18.61
N ALA A 94 -18.17 14.06 19.91
CA ALA A 94 -17.90 15.37 20.51
C ALA A 94 -16.51 15.95 20.13
N ALA A 95 -15.52 15.11 19.82
CA ALA A 95 -14.19 15.54 19.36
C ALA A 95 -14.17 15.88 17.86
N LEU A 96 -14.91 15.13 17.03
CA LEU A 96 -15.10 15.45 15.61
C LEU A 96 -15.90 16.74 15.41
N GLN A 97 -16.90 17.01 16.25
CA GLN A 97 -17.62 18.30 16.24
C GLN A 97 -16.76 19.49 16.69
N ARG A 98 -15.73 19.26 17.53
CA ARG A 98 -14.75 20.30 17.90
C ARG A 98 -13.68 20.54 16.83
N ASN A 99 -13.45 19.57 15.93
CA ASN A 99 -12.44 19.64 14.88
C ASN A 99 -13.10 19.78 13.49
N ALA A 100 -13.85 20.85 13.27
CA ALA A 100 -14.21 21.35 11.93
C ALA A 100 -13.17 22.42 11.48
N PRO A 101 -12.88 22.51 10.18
CA PRO A 101 -11.61 22.15 9.58
C PRO A 101 -10.50 23.19 9.84
N GLY A 102 -9.55 22.84 10.70
CA GLY A 102 -8.25 23.52 10.75
C GLY A 102 -7.36 23.00 9.61
N LYS A 103 -7.25 23.79 8.54
CA LYS A 103 -6.23 23.74 7.47
C LYS A 103 -5.58 22.36 7.23
N LEU A 104 -6.14 21.59 6.30
CA LEU A 104 -5.38 20.55 5.61
C LEU A 104 -4.27 21.24 4.81
N SER A 105 -3.08 21.34 5.41
CA SER A 105 -1.88 21.76 4.72
C SER A 105 -1.49 20.63 3.77
N THR A 106 -2.03 20.68 2.56
CA THR A 106 -1.60 19.86 1.43
C THR A 106 -0.19 20.29 1.03
N ASN A 107 0.82 19.89 1.78
CA ASN A 107 2.18 19.83 1.25
C ASN A 107 2.29 18.55 0.44
N LEU A 108 1.59 18.52 -0.70
CA LEU A 108 1.95 17.60 -1.77
C LEU A 108 3.25 18.14 -2.36
N PRO A 109 4.38 17.44 -2.25
CA PRO A 109 5.52 17.76 -3.07
C PRO A 109 5.09 17.53 -4.52
N THR A 110 4.75 18.59 -5.24
CA THR A 110 4.71 18.57 -6.71
C THR A 110 6.15 18.55 -7.23
N GLY A 111 6.92 17.56 -6.78
CA GLY A 111 8.18 17.18 -7.38
C GLY A 111 7.86 16.13 -8.42
N LEU A 112 7.65 16.57 -9.67
CA LEU A 112 7.81 15.68 -10.80
C LEU A 112 9.26 15.21 -10.80
N CYS A 113 9.52 14.05 -10.18
CA CYS A 113 10.77 13.33 -10.40
C CYS A 113 10.80 12.95 -11.89
N THR A 114 11.54 13.71 -12.69
CA THR A 114 11.81 13.40 -14.11
C THR A 114 12.72 12.17 -14.29
N GLY A 115 13.11 11.51 -13.19
CA GLY A 115 13.72 10.19 -13.23
C GLY A 115 12.63 9.14 -13.19
N LEU A 116 12.23 8.62 -14.36
CA LEU A 116 11.67 7.27 -14.43
C LEU A 116 12.75 6.34 -13.85
N CYS A 117 12.59 5.91 -12.60
CA CYS A 117 13.34 4.78 -12.10
C CYS A 117 12.86 3.57 -12.91
N THR A 118 13.59 3.25 -13.98
CA THR A 118 13.52 1.98 -14.72
C THR A 118 14.09 0.87 -13.81
N GLY A 119 13.47 0.71 -12.64
CA GLY A 119 13.78 -0.30 -11.64
C GLY A 119 13.19 -1.67 -11.99
N LEU A 120 13.23 -2.04 -13.27
CA LEU A 120 13.05 -3.43 -13.69
C LEU A 120 14.37 -3.93 -14.29
N SER A 121 15.18 -4.42 -13.36
CA SER A 121 16.07 -5.57 -13.53
C SER A 121 16.97 -5.57 -14.76
N THR A 122 18.05 -4.80 -14.67
CA THR A 122 19.36 -5.34 -14.96
C THR A 122 20.25 -4.99 -13.79
N PHE A 123 20.74 -5.99 -13.07
CA PHE A 123 21.89 -5.80 -12.19
C PHE A 123 23.03 -5.29 -13.08
N SER A 124 23.22 -3.98 -13.14
CA SER A 124 24.44 -3.39 -13.65
C SER A 124 25.46 -3.52 -12.53
N ALA A 125 26.19 -4.64 -12.53
CA ALA A 125 27.37 -4.76 -11.71
C ALA A 125 28.34 -3.67 -12.17
N GLY A 126 28.47 -2.60 -11.39
CA GLY A 126 29.35 -1.47 -11.68
C GLY A 126 30.83 -1.85 -11.79
N LYS A 127 31.18 -3.10 -11.49
CA LYS A 127 32.46 -3.77 -11.74
C LYS A 127 32.22 -5.27 -11.91
N PRO A 128 32.71 -5.92 -12.98
CA PRO A 128 32.65 -7.38 -13.11
C PRO A 128 33.67 -8.12 -12.20
N SER A 129 34.48 -7.41 -11.41
CA SER A 129 35.56 -7.99 -10.60
C SER A 129 35.14 -8.58 -9.25
N ASP A 130 33.91 -8.33 -8.78
CA ASP A 130 33.51 -8.70 -7.41
C ASP A 130 32.72 -10.02 -7.30
N LEU A 131 32.72 -10.85 -8.34
CA LEU A 131 32.18 -12.22 -8.24
C LEU A 131 33.30 -13.18 -7.80
N PRO A 132 33.17 -13.85 -6.64
CA PRO A 132 34.13 -14.84 -6.17
C PRO A 132 33.89 -16.17 -6.88
N ASN A 133 33.92 -16.18 -8.21
CA ASN A 133 33.92 -17.42 -8.96
C ASN A 133 35.01 -17.34 -10.02
N GLN A 134 36.18 -17.79 -9.61
CA GLN A 134 37.38 -17.90 -10.43
C GLN A 134 37.09 -18.91 -11.54
N VAL A 135 36.62 -18.43 -12.69
CA VAL A 135 36.51 -19.23 -13.91
C VAL A 135 37.95 -19.50 -14.37
N ILE A 136 38.46 -20.69 -14.09
CA ILE A 136 39.90 -20.98 -14.02
C ILE A 136 40.61 -20.80 -15.38
N HIS A 137 39.90 -20.71 -16.50
CA HIS A 137 40.53 -20.47 -17.81
C HIS A 137 39.47 -20.05 -18.84
N ASN A 138 39.18 -18.75 -18.91
CA ASN A 138 38.56 -18.17 -20.10
C ASN A 138 39.59 -17.27 -20.81
N PRO A 139 40.16 -17.71 -21.95
CA PRO A 139 41.16 -16.91 -22.67
C PRO A 139 40.60 -15.55 -23.12
N ALA A 140 39.27 -15.41 -23.27
CA ALA A 140 38.63 -14.14 -23.55
C ALA A 140 38.74 -13.15 -22.37
N LEU A 141 38.67 -13.62 -21.12
CA LEU A 141 38.85 -12.76 -19.94
C LEU A 141 40.29 -12.29 -19.80
N GLN A 142 41.28 -13.15 -20.07
CA GLN A 142 42.70 -12.77 -20.09
C GLN A 142 43.01 -11.72 -21.16
N LEU A 143 42.37 -11.83 -22.34
CA LEU A 143 42.50 -10.82 -23.39
C LEU A 143 41.84 -9.49 -23.01
N LEU A 144 40.68 -9.53 -22.35
CA LEU A 144 39.98 -8.35 -21.82
C LEU A 144 40.80 -7.63 -20.73
N GLU A 145 41.42 -8.38 -19.83
CA GLU A 145 42.29 -7.84 -18.77
C GLU A 145 43.59 -7.25 -19.35
N LYS A 146 44.19 -7.93 -20.34
CA LYS A 146 45.41 -7.48 -21.01
C LYS A 146 45.22 -6.27 -21.93
N HIS A 147 44.04 -6.12 -22.54
CA HIS A 147 43.72 -5.09 -23.52
C HIS A 147 42.60 -4.14 -23.07
N GLN A 148 42.41 -3.97 -21.77
CA GLN A 148 41.35 -3.14 -21.21
C GLN A 148 41.52 -1.69 -21.66
N LEU A 149 40.61 -1.21 -22.50
CA LEU A 149 40.52 0.21 -22.87
C LEU A 149 39.95 0.99 -21.68
N ASN A 150 40.44 2.21 -21.45
CA ASN A 150 39.90 3.07 -20.40
C ASN A 150 38.39 3.22 -20.55
N GLU A 151 37.66 3.15 -19.43
CA GLU A 151 36.22 3.36 -19.46
C GLU A 151 35.92 4.73 -20.08
N PRO A 152 35.08 4.80 -21.12
CA PRO A 152 34.71 6.07 -21.71
C PRO A 152 33.96 6.90 -20.65
N PRO A 153 34.17 8.21 -20.58
CA PRO A 153 33.49 9.07 -19.62
C PRO A 153 31.97 8.92 -19.76
N ASP A 154 31.29 8.74 -18.62
CA ASP A 154 29.87 8.34 -18.49
C ASP A 154 28.88 9.31 -19.17
N ASP A 155 29.36 10.50 -19.52
CA ASP A 155 28.59 11.61 -20.06
C ASP A 155 28.19 11.46 -21.54
N ARG A 156 28.60 10.37 -22.22
CA ARG A 156 28.28 10.17 -23.65
C ARG A 156 27.34 9.00 -23.90
N PRO A 157 26.28 9.19 -24.72
CA PRO A 157 25.39 8.09 -25.09
C PRO A 157 26.19 7.00 -25.81
N LYS A 158 26.21 5.79 -25.24
CA LYS A 158 26.84 4.60 -25.83
C LYS A 158 26.05 4.18 -27.07
N ALA A 159 26.74 4.03 -28.20
CA ALA A 159 26.14 3.58 -29.46
C ALA A 159 25.59 2.13 -29.35
N PHE A 160 24.59 1.81 -30.17
CA PHE A 160 23.98 0.47 -30.30
C PHE A 160 23.23 -0.07 -29.07
N ARG A 161 22.74 0.82 -28.19
CA ARG A 161 21.80 0.41 -27.13
C ARG A 161 20.43 0.07 -27.73
N VAL A 162 20.04 -1.21 -27.64
CA VAL A 162 18.69 -1.65 -28.03
C VAL A 162 17.66 -0.95 -27.15
N GLY A 163 16.64 -0.37 -27.77
CA GLY A 163 15.51 0.28 -27.07
C GLY A 163 15.77 1.73 -26.63
N VAL A 164 16.95 2.30 -26.88
CA VAL A 164 17.20 3.73 -26.67
C VAL A 164 16.96 4.48 -27.98
N PRO A 165 15.93 5.35 -28.07
CA PRO A 165 15.71 6.16 -29.25
C PRO A 165 16.82 7.22 -29.40
N ALA A 166 16.96 7.78 -30.60
CA ALA A 166 17.88 8.88 -30.88
C ALA A 166 17.38 10.19 -30.22
N PHE A 167 17.69 10.37 -28.94
CA PHE A 167 17.32 11.58 -28.18
C PHE A 167 17.97 12.84 -28.76
N ASP A 168 19.15 12.70 -29.33
CA ASP A 168 19.92 13.71 -30.04
C ASP A 168 19.22 14.24 -31.31
N LEU A 169 18.35 13.44 -31.92
CA LEU A 169 17.59 13.83 -33.12
C LEU A 169 16.13 14.22 -32.83
N PHE A 170 15.67 14.12 -31.58
CA PHE A 170 14.28 14.44 -31.27
C PHE A 170 14.04 15.96 -31.31
N PRO A 171 12.99 16.44 -32.03
CA PRO A 171 12.77 17.87 -32.23
C PRO A 171 12.05 18.52 -31.02
N PHE A 172 12.74 18.64 -29.89
CA PHE A 172 12.19 19.17 -28.63
C PHE A 172 11.46 20.51 -28.78
N ALA A 173 12.04 21.45 -29.56
CA ALA A 173 11.46 22.77 -29.76
C ALA A 173 10.13 22.73 -30.52
N LEU A 174 9.99 21.84 -31.50
CA LEU A 174 8.75 21.66 -32.26
C LEU A 174 7.70 20.97 -31.40
N TRP A 175 8.08 19.90 -30.70
CA TRP A 175 7.19 19.17 -29.83
C TRP A 175 6.63 20.05 -28.71
N GLY A 176 7.49 20.88 -28.08
CA GLY A 176 7.05 21.85 -27.07
C GLY A 176 6.03 22.87 -27.61
N LYS A 177 6.19 23.34 -28.85
CA LYS A 177 5.21 24.23 -29.50
C LYS A 177 3.88 23.52 -29.73
N LEU A 178 3.90 22.29 -30.26
CA LEU A 178 2.69 21.51 -30.50
C LEU A 178 1.95 21.18 -29.20
N TYR A 179 2.68 20.75 -28.17
CA TYR A 179 2.14 20.47 -26.85
C TYR A 179 1.50 21.70 -26.23
N ALA A 180 2.20 22.84 -26.22
CA ALA A 180 1.64 24.09 -25.72
C ALA A 180 0.42 24.55 -26.53
N SER A 181 0.43 24.37 -27.85
CA SER A 181 -0.72 24.71 -28.70
C SER A 181 -1.95 23.86 -28.39
N PHE A 182 -1.76 22.57 -28.12
CA PHE A 182 -2.83 21.64 -27.74
C PHE A 182 -3.51 22.08 -26.44
N TRP A 183 -2.71 22.33 -25.39
CA TRP A 183 -3.23 22.70 -24.07
C TRP A 183 -3.78 24.12 -23.95
N ARG A 184 -3.62 24.98 -24.98
CA ARG A 184 -4.29 26.28 -25.02
C ARG A 184 -5.81 26.17 -25.27
N LYS A 185 -6.27 25.08 -25.89
CA LYS A 185 -7.69 24.84 -26.20
C LYS A 185 -8.03 23.34 -26.05
N PRO A 186 -7.93 22.76 -24.85
CA PRO A 186 -8.29 21.36 -24.65
C PRO A 186 -9.80 21.20 -24.71
N ASN A 187 -10.28 20.14 -25.34
CA ASN A 187 -11.69 19.74 -25.22
C ASN A 187 -11.91 19.09 -23.84
N LEU A 188 -13.12 19.21 -23.28
CA LEU A 188 -13.45 18.65 -21.97
C LEU A 188 -13.24 17.13 -21.91
N ASP A 189 -13.52 16.43 -23.01
CA ASP A 189 -13.27 14.98 -23.14
C ASP A 189 -11.79 14.60 -22.99
N GLN A 190 -10.88 15.54 -23.28
CA GLN A 190 -9.43 15.34 -23.20
C GLN A 190 -8.87 15.61 -21.79
N LEU A 191 -9.67 16.22 -20.91
CA LEU A 191 -9.32 16.45 -19.50
C LEU A 191 -9.66 15.25 -18.62
N GLY A 192 -10.51 14.35 -19.10
CA GLY A 192 -10.89 13.11 -18.43
C GLY A 192 -10.10 11.89 -18.91
N TYR A 193 -10.58 10.71 -18.53
CA TYR A 193 -10.12 9.46 -19.15
C TYR A 193 -10.80 9.33 -20.52
N GLY A 194 -10.03 9.56 -21.59
CA GLY A 194 -10.48 9.38 -22.97
C GLY A 194 -10.83 7.93 -23.29
N ALA A 195 -11.18 7.67 -24.55
CA ALA A 195 -11.47 6.31 -25.01
C ALA A 195 -10.30 5.35 -24.73
N ALA A 196 -10.61 4.15 -24.22
CA ALA A 196 -9.58 3.18 -23.81
C ALA A 196 -8.66 2.72 -24.96
N ALA A 197 -9.12 2.84 -26.20
CA ALA A 197 -8.36 2.51 -27.40
C ALA A 197 -7.55 3.70 -27.97
N GLY A 198 -7.56 4.85 -27.29
CA GLY A 198 -6.97 6.09 -27.76
C GLY A 198 -7.94 6.95 -28.58
N GLU A 199 -7.49 8.16 -28.93
CA GLU A 199 -8.25 9.06 -29.81
C GLU A 199 -8.05 8.61 -31.27
N TRP A 200 -9.13 8.21 -31.95
CA TRP A 200 -9.12 8.05 -33.40
C TRP A 200 -9.28 9.43 -34.06
N ARG A 201 -8.16 10.02 -34.47
CA ARG A 201 -8.12 11.20 -35.35
C ARG A 201 -7.27 10.92 -36.57
#